data_AF-A0A7K3XM23-F1
#
_entry.id   AF-A0A7K3XM23-F1
#
_cell.length_a   1.000
_cell.length_b   1.000
_cell.length_c   1.000
_cell.angle_alpha   90.00
_cell.angle_beta   90.00
_cell.angle_gamma   90.00
#
_symmetry.space_group_name_H-M   'P 1'
#
loop_
_entity.id
_entity.type
_entity.pdbx_description
1 polymer ?
#
loop_
_entity_poly.entity_id
_entity_poly.type
_entity_poly.pdbx_seq_one_letter_code
_entity_poly.pdbx_strand_id
1 'polypeptide(L)'
;MGVEKKRVNQTGQSWSRRKFFKIGAIGLVGAIVAERTYDYVSESKAKAKIVIVGGGAAGITMAAYLSDMLRYDDITIIEPNETHYYQPGFTLIAADVFTPEEVARPTKTLIPSQVKWIKDSVSELNPDNNSLLTAHNGKVSYDYLVLVPGCQMDFNLVEGITRETLGEGNVHCMYDYKGARICRDAIRKLPDMKEGRLIFTNTY
;
A
#
# COMPACT_ATOMS: atom_id res chain seq x y z
N MET A 1 -31.31 55.40 11.71
CA MET A 1 -29.96 54.86 11.46
C MET A 1 -30.10 53.39 11.05
N GLY A 2 -30.23 53.15 9.74
CA GLY A 2 -30.26 51.80 9.17
C GLY A 2 -29.05 51.67 8.24
N VAL A 3 -28.21 50.67 8.49
CA VAL A 3 -27.10 50.31 7.59
C VAL A 3 -27.34 48.90 7.09
N GLU A 4 -27.64 48.84 5.80
CA GLU A 4 -27.85 47.66 4.98
C GLU A 4 -26.50 46.98 4.69
N LYS A 5 -26.29 45.76 5.20
CA LYS A 5 -25.14 44.93 4.83
C LYS A 5 -25.41 44.27 3.46
N LYS A 6 -24.79 44.81 2.40
CA LYS A 6 -24.74 44.13 1.09
C LYS A 6 -23.94 42.83 1.20
N ARG A 7 -24.58 41.72 0.79
CA ARG A 7 -23.97 40.40 0.59
C ARG A 7 -22.94 40.46 -0.54
N VAL A 8 -21.74 39.93 -0.30
CA VAL A 8 -20.83 39.50 -1.36
C VAL A 8 -21.20 38.05 -1.69
N ASN A 9 -21.76 37.84 -2.88
CA ASN A 9 -21.98 36.51 -3.44
C ASN A 9 -20.62 35.91 -3.81
N GLN A 10 -20.14 34.91 -3.05
CA GLN A 10 -19.06 34.03 -3.50
C GLN A 10 -19.66 32.95 -4.41
N THR A 11 -19.57 33.15 -5.72
CA THR A 11 -19.82 32.10 -6.72
C THR A 11 -18.56 31.26 -6.88
N GLY A 12 -18.42 30.22 -6.06
CA GLY A 12 -17.40 29.19 -6.26
C GLY A 12 -17.71 28.35 -7.51
N GLN A 13 -17.16 28.71 -8.67
CA GLN A 13 -17.23 27.88 -9.86
C GLN A 13 -16.44 26.58 -9.63
N SER A 14 -17.13 25.44 -9.63
CA SER A 14 -16.48 24.12 -9.61
C SER A 14 -15.73 23.90 -10.93
N TRP A 15 -14.45 23.55 -10.83
CA TRP A 15 -13.59 23.31 -11.99
C TRP A 15 -13.77 21.87 -12.49
N SER A 16 -14.20 21.72 -13.75
CA SER A 16 -14.31 20.41 -14.42
C SER A 16 -12.98 20.06 -15.09
N ARG A 17 -12.59 18.77 -15.04
CA ARG A 17 -11.46 18.19 -15.78
C ARG A 17 -11.43 18.60 -17.26
N ARG A 18 -12.61 18.76 -17.89
CA ARG A 18 -12.74 19.19 -19.30
C ARG A 18 -12.40 20.67 -19.53
N LYS A 19 -12.52 21.55 -18.52
CA LYS A 19 -12.12 22.97 -18.61
C LYS A 19 -10.62 23.15 -18.40
N PHE A 20 -9.97 22.30 -17.60
CA PHE A 20 -8.52 22.34 -17.38
C PHE A 20 -7.74 22.06 -18.68
N PHE A 21 -8.18 21.07 -19.47
CA PHE A 21 -7.59 20.76 -20.79
C PHE A 21 -7.76 21.89 -21.82
N LYS A 22 -8.81 22.72 -21.70
CA LYS A 22 -9.02 23.84 -22.63
C LYS A 22 -8.11 25.04 -22.35
N ILE A 23 -7.59 25.19 -21.13
CA ILE A 23 -6.65 26.28 -20.78
C ILE A 23 -5.21 25.91 -21.18
N GLY A 24 -4.86 24.61 -21.22
CA GLY A 24 -3.57 24.14 -21.75
C GLY A 24 -3.36 24.43 -23.25
N ALA A 25 -4.39 24.87 -23.97
CA ALA A 25 -4.40 25.05 -25.42
C ALA A 25 -3.97 26.44 -25.94
N ILE A 26 -3.49 27.36 -25.08
CA ILE A 26 -3.16 28.75 -25.50
C ILE A 26 -1.67 28.97 -25.85
N GLY A 27 -0.78 28.02 -25.65
CA GLY A 27 0.59 28.13 -26.18
C GLY A 27 0.90 26.92 -27.05
N LEU A 28 1.42 27.11 -28.26
CA LEU A 28 2.01 26.02 -29.07
C LEU A 28 2.95 25.11 -28.24
N VAL A 29 3.58 25.67 -27.20
CA VAL A 29 4.40 24.94 -26.22
C VAL A 29 3.59 23.96 -25.39
N GLY A 30 2.36 24.29 -24.96
CA GLY A 30 1.48 23.41 -24.21
C GLY A 30 0.98 22.23 -25.04
N ALA A 31 0.73 22.43 -26.33
CA ALA A 31 0.39 21.33 -27.25
C ALA A 31 1.62 20.46 -27.54
N ILE A 32 2.79 21.04 -27.82
CA ILE A 32 4.03 20.27 -28.04
C ILE A 32 4.50 19.55 -26.78
N VAL A 33 4.33 20.15 -25.59
CA VAL A 33 4.64 19.51 -24.30
C VAL A 33 3.57 18.48 -23.98
N ALA A 34 2.28 18.75 -24.17
CA ALA A 34 1.23 17.75 -23.98
C ALA A 34 1.42 16.56 -24.92
N GLU A 35 1.68 16.80 -26.21
CA GLU A 35 1.94 15.81 -27.25
C GLU A 35 3.26 15.06 -27.01
N ARG A 36 4.35 15.74 -26.60
CA ARG A 36 5.59 15.07 -26.15
C ARG A 36 5.42 14.29 -24.85
N THR A 37 4.59 14.74 -23.92
CA THR A 37 4.27 13.99 -22.70
C THR A 37 3.31 12.83 -23.01
N TYR A 38 2.44 12.97 -24.00
CA TYR A 38 1.58 11.89 -24.50
C TYR A 38 2.39 10.84 -25.26
N ASP A 39 3.37 11.24 -26.07
CA ASP A 39 4.33 10.36 -26.72
C ASP A 39 5.32 9.72 -25.73
N TYR A 40 5.63 10.39 -24.60
CA TYR A 40 6.38 9.79 -23.50
C TYR A 40 5.56 8.74 -22.72
N VAL A 41 4.24 8.88 -22.70
CA VAL A 41 3.28 7.88 -22.22
C VAL A 41 2.68 7.14 -23.44
N SER A 42 3.48 6.94 -24.49
CA SER A 42 3.06 6.07 -25.59
C SER A 42 2.96 4.64 -25.07
N GLU A 43 1.73 4.14 -25.05
CA GLU A 43 1.38 2.77 -24.65
C GLU A 43 2.27 1.75 -25.39
N SER A 44 2.96 0.88 -24.64
CA SER A 44 3.81 -0.14 -25.24
C SER A 44 2.99 -1.31 -25.78
N LYS A 45 3.26 -1.73 -27.02
CA LYS A 45 2.70 -2.96 -27.62
C LYS A 45 3.49 -4.22 -27.23
N ALA A 46 4.51 -4.10 -26.38
CA ALA A 46 5.28 -5.24 -25.93
C ALA A 46 4.39 -6.25 -25.20
N LYS A 47 4.61 -7.54 -25.47
CA LYS A 47 4.00 -8.64 -24.73
C LYS A 47 5.07 -9.20 -23.81
N ALA A 48 4.81 -9.21 -22.51
CA ALA A 48 5.71 -9.75 -21.52
C ALA A 48 4.92 -10.37 -20.38
N LYS A 49 5.40 -11.50 -19.87
CA LYS A 49 4.90 -12.12 -18.64
C LYS A 49 5.56 -11.46 -17.45
N ILE A 50 4.81 -10.68 -16.70
CA ILE A 50 5.33 -9.99 -15.52
C ILE A 50 4.80 -10.68 -14.27
N VAL A 51 5.72 -11.15 -13.43
CA VAL A 51 5.38 -11.71 -12.12
C VAL A 51 5.79 -10.73 -11.05
N ILE A 52 4.85 -10.39 -10.17
CA ILE A 52 5.04 -9.52 -9.00
C ILE A 52 4.95 -10.42 -7.76
N VAL A 53 6.02 -10.46 -6.97
CA VAL A 53 6.08 -11.22 -5.71
C VAL A 53 5.86 -10.27 -4.55
N GLY A 54 4.78 -10.51 -3.81
CA GLY A 54 4.30 -9.66 -2.73
C GLY A 54 3.14 -8.78 -3.19
N GLY A 55 2.03 -8.86 -2.47
CA GLY A 55 0.82 -8.06 -2.66
C GLY A 55 0.69 -6.95 -1.62
N GLY A 56 1.81 -6.48 -1.07
CA GLY A 56 1.87 -5.30 -0.19
C GLY A 56 1.69 -3.99 -0.96
N ALA A 57 1.99 -2.86 -0.31
CA ALA A 57 1.84 -1.53 -0.90
C ALA A 57 2.55 -1.40 -2.26
N ALA A 58 3.83 -1.77 -2.33
CA ALA A 58 4.60 -1.71 -3.57
C ALA A 58 4.04 -2.65 -4.65
N GLY A 59 3.68 -3.88 -4.29
CA GLY A 59 3.16 -4.87 -5.24
C GLY A 59 1.86 -4.46 -5.92
N ILE A 60 0.88 -4.00 -5.13
CA ILE A 60 -0.39 -3.49 -5.66
C ILE A 60 -0.17 -2.23 -6.50
N THR A 61 0.68 -1.31 -6.05
CA THR A 61 1.02 -0.10 -6.84
C THR A 61 1.67 -0.46 -8.17
N MET A 62 2.61 -1.41 -8.18
CA MET A 62 3.25 -1.88 -9.41
C MET A 62 2.26 -2.60 -10.32
N ALA A 63 1.36 -3.42 -9.77
CA ALA A 63 0.32 -4.08 -10.55
C ALA A 63 -0.58 -3.06 -11.24
N ALA A 64 -1.08 -2.05 -10.52
CA ALA A 64 -1.91 -0.98 -11.08
C ALA A 64 -1.16 -0.14 -12.13
N TYR A 65 0.08 0.27 -11.81
CA TYR A 65 0.89 1.06 -12.71
C TYR A 65 1.19 0.32 -14.03
N LEU A 66 1.60 -0.95 -13.95
CA LEU A 66 1.91 -1.76 -15.12
C LEU A 66 0.66 -2.11 -15.93
N SER A 67 -0.47 -2.36 -15.26
CA SER A 67 -1.74 -2.66 -15.93
C SER A 67 -2.37 -1.45 -16.63
N ASP A 68 -2.01 -0.23 -16.22
CA ASP A 68 -2.44 1.00 -16.89
C ASP A 68 -1.50 1.34 -18.08
N MET A 69 -0.22 0.96 -17.99
CA MET A 69 0.81 1.30 -18.99
C MET A 69 0.92 0.29 -20.14
N LEU A 70 0.56 -0.97 -19.91
CA LEU A 70 0.71 -2.06 -20.87
C LEU A 70 -0.65 -2.43 -21.47
N ARG A 71 -0.66 -2.72 -22.78
CA ARG A 71 -1.89 -3.12 -23.51
C ARG A 71 -2.16 -4.63 -23.46
N TYR A 72 -1.18 -5.43 -23.01
CA TYR A 72 -1.23 -6.89 -22.95
C TYR A 72 -0.90 -7.35 -21.52
N ASP A 73 -1.94 -7.66 -20.75
CA ASP A 73 -1.87 -7.79 -19.28
C ASP A 73 -1.54 -9.21 -18.79
N ASP A 74 -0.45 -9.84 -19.25
CA ASP A 74 0.02 -11.07 -18.59
C ASP A 74 0.78 -10.73 -17.30
N ILE A 75 0.09 -10.05 -16.38
CA ILE A 75 0.58 -9.62 -15.08
C ILE A 75 -0.01 -10.55 -14.03
N THR A 76 0.86 -11.17 -13.26
CA THR A 76 0.49 -12.04 -12.14
C THR A 76 1.08 -11.50 -10.84
N ILE A 77 0.24 -11.32 -9.83
CA ILE A 77 0.67 -11.04 -8.45
C ILE A 77 0.59 -12.32 -7.62
N ILE A 78 1.65 -12.64 -6.90
CA ILE A 78 1.72 -13.77 -5.98
C ILE A 78 1.73 -13.22 -4.56
N GLU A 79 0.64 -13.46 -3.83
CA GLU A 79 0.42 -12.95 -2.47
C GLU A 79 -0.43 -13.94 -1.68
N PRO A 80 0.04 -14.47 -0.53
CA PRO A 80 -0.72 -15.45 0.23
C PRO A 80 -1.90 -14.85 1.02
N ASN A 81 -1.82 -13.59 1.46
CA ASN A 81 -2.76 -13.02 2.41
C ASN A 81 -4.06 -12.52 1.77
N GLU A 82 -5.20 -12.85 2.39
CA GLU A 82 -6.51 -12.33 1.99
C GLU A 82 -6.75 -10.88 2.39
N THR A 83 -6.00 -10.39 3.38
CA THR A 83 -6.12 -9.04 3.90
C THR A 83 -4.86 -8.25 3.62
N HIS A 84 -5.02 -7.10 3.00
CA HIS A 84 -4.00 -6.09 2.86
C HIS A 84 -4.12 -5.09 4.00
N TYR A 85 -2.98 -4.68 4.55
CA TYR A 85 -2.91 -3.71 5.63
C TYR A 85 -2.19 -2.43 5.19
N TYR A 86 -2.80 -1.28 5.49
CA TYR A 86 -2.11 0.00 5.54
C TYR A 86 -1.29 0.08 6.84
N GLN A 87 -0.10 -0.52 6.83
CA GLN A 87 0.76 -0.66 8.00
C GLN A 87 1.11 0.67 8.70
N PRO A 88 1.31 1.82 8.02
CA PRO A 88 1.51 3.09 8.73
C PRO A 88 0.35 3.47 9.67
N GLY A 89 -0.86 2.98 9.39
CA GLY A 89 -2.01 3.17 10.26
C GLY A 89 -1.95 2.38 11.57
N PHE A 90 -1.03 1.43 11.74
CA PHE A 90 -0.86 0.69 13.00
C PHE A 90 -0.46 1.59 14.16
N THR A 91 0.39 2.60 13.91
CA THR A 91 0.71 3.64 14.89
C THR A 91 -0.55 4.41 15.32
N LEU A 92 -1.44 4.71 14.37
CA LEU A 92 -2.69 5.43 14.63
C LEU A 92 -3.72 4.56 15.36
N ILE A 93 -3.71 3.25 15.17
CA ILE A 93 -4.48 2.31 16.00
C ILE A 93 -3.95 2.32 17.43
N ALA A 94 -2.64 2.18 17.62
CA ALA A 94 -2.02 2.19 18.94
C ALA A 94 -2.31 3.51 19.70
N ALA A 95 -2.32 4.63 18.99
CA ALA A 95 -2.65 5.96 19.53
C ALA A 95 -4.17 6.21 19.70
N ASP A 96 -5.02 5.21 19.45
CA ASP A 96 -6.48 5.30 19.53
C ASP A 96 -7.13 6.34 18.60
N VAL A 97 -6.47 6.62 17.46
CA VAL A 97 -6.95 7.55 16.43
C VAL A 97 -7.69 6.82 15.33
N PHE A 98 -7.21 5.64 14.91
CA PHE A 98 -7.83 4.79 13.89
C PHE A 98 -8.45 3.54 14.51
N THR A 99 -9.55 3.10 13.94
CA THR A 99 -10.12 1.77 14.17
C THR A 99 -9.36 0.70 13.38
N PRO A 100 -9.32 -0.55 13.85
CA PRO A 100 -8.64 -1.64 13.14
C PRO A 100 -9.18 -1.91 11.73
N GLU A 101 -10.45 -1.57 11.47
CA GLU A 101 -11.12 -1.78 10.19
C GLU A 101 -10.71 -0.72 9.15
N GLU A 102 -10.23 0.45 9.58
CA GLU A 102 -9.78 1.53 8.69
C GLU A 102 -8.50 1.17 7.93
N VAL A 103 -7.65 0.32 8.52
CA VAL A 103 -6.35 -0.06 7.93
C VAL A 103 -6.38 -1.40 7.19
N ALA A 104 -7.50 -2.13 7.23
CA ALA A 104 -7.61 -3.47 6.68
C ALA A 104 -8.57 -3.50 5.48
N ARG A 105 -8.14 -4.12 4.38
CA ARG A 105 -8.96 -4.30 3.18
C ARG A 105 -8.77 -5.69 2.60
N PRO A 106 -9.81 -6.31 2.01
CA PRO A 106 -9.60 -7.54 1.26
C PRO A 106 -8.62 -7.31 0.11
N THR A 107 -7.53 -8.08 0.06
CA THR A 107 -6.47 -7.95 -0.95
C THR A 107 -7.05 -7.94 -2.36
N LYS A 108 -8.03 -8.82 -2.62
CA LYS A 108 -8.73 -8.92 -3.92
C LYS A 108 -9.34 -7.60 -4.39
N THR A 109 -9.84 -6.77 -3.49
CA THR A 109 -10.48 -5.49 -3.86
C THR A 109 -9.48 -4.41 -4.28
N LEU A 110 -8.19 -4.62 -3.99
CA LEU A 110 -7.11 -3.70 -4.31
C LEU A 110 -6.33 -4.12 -5.57
N ILE A 111 -6.41 -5.39 -5.95
CA ILE A 111 -5.77 -5.91 -7.16
C ILE A 111 -6.61 -5.47 -8.39
N PRO A 112 -5.99 -4.84 -9.41
CA PRO A 112 -6.69 -4.51 -10.65
C PRO A 112 -7.35 -5.74 -11.29
N SER A 113 -8.55 -5.57 -11.86
CA SER A 113 -9.35 -6.69 -12.37
C SER A 113 -8.66 -7.53 -13.45
N GLN A 114 -7.75 -6.94 -14.21
CA GLN A 114 -6.99 -7.58 -15.28
C GLN A 114 -5.73 -8.31 -14.78
N VAL A 115 -5.32 -8.09 -13.53
CA VAL A 115 -4.14 -8.73 -12.93
C VAL A 115 -4.54 -10.08 -12.32
N LYS A 116 -3.84 -11.15 -12.70
CA LYS A 116 -4.05 -12.47 -12.11
C LYS A 116 -3.50 -12.51 -10.70
N TRP A 117 -4.31 -12.95 -9.73
CA TRP A 117 -3.85 -13.22 -8.37
C TRP A 117 -3.61 -14.72 -8.18
N ILE A 118 -2.37 -15.09 -7.86
CA ILE A 118 -2.04 -16.41 -7.31
C ILE A 118 -1.96 -16.24 -5.80
N LYS A 119 -2.95 -16.79 -5.10
CA LYS A 119 -3.01 -16.77 -3.64
C LYS A 119 -2.11 -17.87 -3.06
N ASP A 120 -0.82 -17.58 -3.01
CA ASP A 120 0.22 -18.53 -2.58
C ASP A 120 1.47 -17.78 -2.12
N SER A 121 2.39 -18.49 -1.47
CA SER A 121 3.72 -17.98 -1.14
C SER A 121 4.74 -18.45 -2.18
N VAL A 122 5.75 -17.61 -2.45
CA VAL A 122 6.94 -18.02 -3.22
C VAL A 122 7.91 -18.71 -2.28
N SER A 123 8.38 -19.91 -2.66
CA SER A 123 9.32 -20.71 -1.87
C SER A 123 10.75 -20.68 -2.43
N GLU A 124 10.92 -20.47 -3.73
CA GLU A 124 12.23 -20.48 -4.39
C GLU A 124 12.25 -19.55 -5.60
N LEU A 125 13.39 -18.90 -5.84
CA LEU A 125 13.66 -18.13 -7.06
C LEU A 125 14.73 -18.83 -7.89
N ASN A 126 14.50 -18.96 -9.19
CA ASN A 126 15.45 -19.49 -10.17
C ASN A 126 15.66 -18.46 -11.31
N PRO A 127 16.48 -17.42 -11.04
CA PRO A 127 16.69 -16.31 -11.98
C PRO A 127 17.38 -16.74 -13.26
N ASP A 128 18.28 -17.73 -13.22
CA ASP A 128 18.98 -18.26 -14.41
C ASP A 128 18.01 -18.84 -15.45
N ASN A 129 16.84 -19.30 -15.01
CA ASN A 129 15.80 -19.87 -15.87
C ASN A 129 14.53 -19.01 -15.93
N ASN A 130 14.60 -17.76 -15.46
CA ASN A 130 13.47 -16.82 -15.36
C ASN A 130 12.19 -17.47 -14.79
N SER A 131 12.34 -18.12 -13.64
CA SER A 131 11.23 -18.82 -13.00
C SER A 131 11.30 -18.80 -11.48
N LEU A 132 10.19 -19.12 -10.84
CA LEU A 132 10.08 -19.30 -9.40
C LEU A 132 9.22 -20.51 -9.08
N LEU A 133 9.31 -21.00 -7.85
CA LEU A 133 8.44 -22.02 -7.30
C LEU A 133 7.52 -21.38 -6.27
N THR A 134 6.23 -21.71 -6.34
CA THR A 134 5.28 -21.40 -5.27
C THR A 134 5.09 -22.62 -4.37
N ALA A 135 4.65 -22.40 -3.13
CA ALA A 135 4.49 -23.47 -2.16
C ALA A 135 3.46 -24.54 -2.59
N HIS A 136 2.42 -24.14 -3.33
CA HIS A 136 1.29 -25.04 -3.65
C HIS A 136 0.87 -25.07 -5.13
N ASN A 137 1.18 -24.03 -5.91
CA ASN A 137 0.81 -23.91 -7.33
C ASN A 137 1.96 -24.27 -8.31
N GLY A 138 3.12 -24.68 -7.80
CA GLY A 138 4.23 -25.17 -8.60
C GLY A 138 5.03 -24.06 -9.29
N LYS A 139 5.63 -24.39 -10.44
CA LYS A 139 6.58 -23.52 -11.13
C LYS A 139 5.85 -22.41 -11.92
N VAL A 140 6.30 -21.16 -11.76
CA VAL A 140 5.83 -20.00 -12.52
C VAL A 140 7.02 -19.39 -13.28
N SER A 141 6.91 -19.31 -14.61
CA SER A 141 7.89 -18.64 -15.47
C SER A 141 7.51 -17.18 -15.70
N TYR A 142 8.51 -16.30 -15.86
CA TYR A 142 8.33 -14.89 -16.15
C TYR A 142 9.27 -14.42 -17.26
N ASP A 143 8.96 -13.28 -17.88
CA ASP A 143 9.92 -12.51 -18.66
C ASP A 143 10.56 -11.42 -17.77
N TYR A 144 9.77 -10.87 -16.85
CA TYR A 144 10.21 -9.91 -15.83
C TYR A 144 9.67 -10.25 -14.45
N LEU A 145 10.52 -10.09 -13.44
CA LEU A 145 10.19 -10.30 -12.04
C LEU A 145 10.26 -8.97 -11.28
N VAL A 146 9.18 -8.61 -10.60
CA VAL A 146 9.14 -7.51 -9.63
C VAL A 146 9.14 -8.13 -8.23
N LEU A 147 10.28 -8.06 -7.54
CA LEU A 147 10.45 -8.66 -6.22
C LEU A 147 10.22 -7.62 -5.11
N VAL A 148 9.04 -7.66 -4.49
CA VAL A 148 8.62 -6.72 -3.44
C VAL A 148 7.94 -7.44 -2.25
N PRO A 149 8.56 -8.48 -1.66
CA PRO A 149 7.93 -9.30 -0.61
C PRO A 149 7.78 -8.58 0.75
N GLY A 150 8.39 -7.39 0.90
CA GLY A 150 8.42 -6.67 2.17
C GLY A 150 9.51 -7.19 3.10
N CYS A 151 9.29 -7.01 4.41
CA CYS A 151 10.21 -7.42 5.48
C CYS A 151 9.51 -8.42 6.41
N GLN A 152 10.30 -9.31 7.01
CA GLN A 152 9.83 -10.22 8.05
C GLN A 152 10.20 -9.69 9.43
N MET A 153 9.27 -9.73 10.38
CA MET A 153 9.53 -9.43 11.77
C MET A 153 10.03 -10.70 12.46
N ASP A 154 11.22 -10.64 13.05
CA ASP A 154 11.76 -11.73 13.87
C ASP A 154 11.87 -11.29 15.34
N PHE A 155 10.78 -11.46 16.06
CA PHE A 155 10.71 -11.07 17.47
C PHE A 155 11.61 -11.93 18.36
N ASN A 156 11.96 -13.15 17.94
CA ASN A 156 12.75 -14.09 18.72
C ASN A 156 14.23 -13.69 18.86
N LEU A 157 14.67 -12.69 18.09
CA LEU A 157 16.02 -12.12 18.22
C LEU A 157 16.22 -11.36 19.54
N VAL A 158 15.14 -10.97 20.22
CA VAL A 158 15.21 -10.37 21.55
C VAL A 158 14.91 -11.44 22.59
N GLU A 159 15.88 -11.71 23.47
CA GLU A 159 15.75 -12.71 24.53
C GLU A 159 14.48 -12.47 25.37
N GLY A 160 13.68 -13.52 25.55
CA GLY A 160 12.43 -13.48 26.31
C GLY A 160 11.23 -12.88 25.56
N ILE A 161 11.41 -12.40 24.32
CA ILE A 161 10.32 -11.88 23.49
C ILE A 161 10.03 -12.87 22.35
N THR A 162 8.77 -13.26 22.23
CA THR A 162 8.26 -13.97 21.05
C THR A 162 7.03 -13.23 20.54
N ARG A 163 6.51 -13.63 19.37
CA ARG A 163 5.24 -13.06 18.91
C ARG A 163 4.13 -13.35 19.92
N GLU A 164 4.13 -14.50 20.55
CA GLU A 164 3.10 -14.97 21.47
C GLU A 164 3.14 -14.19 22.78
N THR A 165 4.33 -13.93 23.34
CA THR A 165 4.49 -13.18 24.60
C THR A 165 4.25 -11.68 24.43
N LEU A 166 4.37 -11.13 23.21
CA LEU A 166 4.07 -9.72 22.93
C LEU A 166 2.60 -9.39 23.18
N GLY A 167 2.38 -8.49 24.14
CA GLY A 167 1.06 -8.14 24.66
C GLY A 167 0.72 -8.76 26.00
N GLU A 168 1.53 -9.69 26.50
CA GLU A 168 1.44 -10.19 27.87
C GLU A 168 2.13 -9.21 28.83
N GLY A 169 1.44 -8.81 29.89
CA GLY A 169 1.95 -7.81 30.83
C GLY A 169 2.12 -6.43 30.18
N ASN A 170 3.33 -5.86 30.28
CA ASN A 170 3.63 -4.46 29.94
C ASN A 170 4.57 -4.33 28.71
N VAL A 171 4.77 -5.39 27.93
CA VAL A 171 5.61 -5.37 26.73
C VAL A 171 4.71 -5.45 25.50
N HIS A 172 4.74 -4.42 24.65
CA HIS A 172 3.85 -4.28 23.50
C HIS A 172 4.64 -3.96 22.23
N CYS A 173 4.08 -4.33 21.08
CA CYS A 173 4.59 -3.93 19.76
C CYS A 173 3.45 -3.34 18.93
N MET A 174 3.77 -2.47 17.97
CA MET A 174 2.81 -1.93 17.00
C MET A 174 3.16 -2.25 15.55
N TYR A 175 4.14 -3.14 15.33
CA TYR A 175 4.64 -3.50 13.99
C TYR A 175 3.74 -4.50 13.26
N ASP A 176 2.79 -5.13 13.94
CA ASP A 176 1.78 -5.97 13.33
C ASP A 176 0.36 -5.62 13.79
N TYR A 177 -0.62 -6.10 13.02
CA TYR A 177 -2.03 -5.77 13.20
C TYR A 177 -2.58 -6.15 14.58
N LYS A 178 -2.20 -7.33 15.11
CA LYS A 178 -2.65 -7.78 16.44
C LYS A 178 -1.95 -6.97 17.55
N GLY A 179 -0.66 -6.69 17.39
CA GLY A 179 0.15 -5.93 18.33
C GLY A 179 -0.38 -4.52 18.50
N ALA A 180 -0.64 -3.80 17.39
CA ALA A 180 -1.18 -2.45 17.42
C ALA A 180 -2.47 -2.33 18.23
N ARG A 181 -3.37 -3.31 18.11
CA ARG A 181 -4.63 -3.38 18.87
C ARG A 181 -4.40 -3.60 20.36
N ILE A 182 -3.52 -4.53 20.72
CA ILE A 182 -3.20 -4.81 22.12
C ILE A 182 -2.48 -3.61 22.75
N CYS A 183 -1.57 -2.98 22.01
CA CYS A 183 -0.85 -1.78 22.43
C CYS A 183 -1.82 -0.62 22.74
N ARG A 184 -2.83 -0.40 21.89
CA ARG A 184 -3.89 0.59 22.14
C ARG A 184 -4.61 0.32 23.47
N ASP A 185 -5.00 -0.93 23.70
CA ASP A 185 -5.74 -1.31 24.91
C ASP A 185 -4.87 -1.14 26.18
N ALA A 186 -3.55 -1.27 26.07
CA ALA A 186 -2.61 -0.93 27.14
C ALA A 186 -2.46 0.59 27.32
N ILE A 187 -2.32 1.35 26.23
CA ILE A 187 -2.21 2.82 26.25
C ILE A 187 -3.44 3.45 26.92
N ARG A 188 -4.64 2.92 26.69
CA ARG A 188 -5.88 3.38 27.32
C ARG A 188 -5.92 3.25 28.85
N LYS A 189 -5.10 2.36 29.42
CA LYS A 189 -4.99 2.16 30.88
C LYS A 189 -3.93 3.06 31.52
N LEU A 190 -3.07 3.71 30.72
CA LEU A 190 -2.03 4.59 31.23
C LEU A 190 -2.56 5.74 32.11
N PRO A 191 -3.71 6.37 31.82
CA PRO A 191 -4.26 7.41 32.71
C PRO A 191 -4.56 6.92 34.14
N ASP A 192 -4.80 5.61 34.33
CA ASP A 192 -5.04 5.02 35.66
C ASP A 192 -3.73 4.79 36.44
N MET A 193 -2.58 4.85 35.75
CA MET A 193 -1.27 4.67 36.38
C MET A 193 -0.83 5.95 37.07
N LYS A 194 -0.52 5.84 38.37
CA LYS A 194 -0.03 6.96 39.18
C LYS A 194 1.46 7.25 38.97
N GLU A 195 2.24 6.23 38.68
CA GLU A 195 3.69 6.29 38.48
C GLU A 195 4.16 5.15 37.56
N GLY A 196 5.32 5.32 36.93
CA GLY A 196 5.91 4.31 36.06
C GLY A 196 6.92 4.89 35.07
N ARG A 197 7.54 4.02 34.27
CA ARG A 197 8.43 4.40 33.17
C ARG A 197 7.90 3.80 31.88
N LEU A 198 7.70 4.66 30.88
CA LEU A 198 7.43 4.24 29.51
C LEU A 198 8.76 4.17 28.76
N ILE A 199 9.08 3.00 28.22
CA ILE A 199 10.28 2.76 27.43
C ILE A 199 9.84 2.44 26.01
N PHE A 200 10.39 3.17 25.04
CA PHE A 200 10.20 2.92 23.63
C PHE A 200 11.56 2.55 23.04
N THR A 201 11.64 1.38 22.41
CA THR A 201 12.84 0.94 21.72
C THR A 201 12.77 1.39 20.27
N ASN A 202 13.86 1.98 19.76
CA ASN A 202 13.99 2.26 18.34
C ASN A 202 14.62 1.05 17.61
N THR A 203 14.71 1.15 16.30
CA THR A 203 15.34 0.16 15.42
C THR A 203 16.69 0.66 14.84
N TYR A 204 17.30 1.69 15.46
CA TYR A 204 18.51 2.35 14.95
C TYR A 204 19.60 2.51 16.02
#